data_AF-A0A9D5QA22-F1
#
_entry.id   AF-A0A9D5QA22-F1
#
_cell.length_a   1.000
_cell.length_b   1.000
_cell.length_c   1.000
_cell.angle_alpha   90.00
_cell.angle_beta   90.00
_cell.angle_gamma   90.00
#
_symmetry.space_group_name_H-M   'P 1'
#
loop_
_entity.id
_entity.type
_entity.pdbx_description
1 polymer ?
#
loop_
_entity_poly.entity_id
_entity_poly.type
_entity_poly.pdbx_seq_one_letter_code
_entity_poly.pdbx_strand_id
1 'polypeptide(L)'
;MEYLVFFLSACAPDATYNRRVDHCCWGAYAARPSLTAQQPLGRSDDKAVCDWIRGFSRAARQGPIGQAHVVENYAPPVADGARKSPFEPPPMNDWANRAAAHQVDLVLRGLFGLHPKLDACPETGLQHIAHFDPGARLIGLRLHGCCYRLDRAGLHAMDDPQSNDGLR
;
A
#
# COMPACT_ATOMS: atom_id res chain seq x y z
N MET A 1 14.69 -1.49 -22.43
CA MET A 1 15.64 -0.57 -21.77
C MET A 1 15.76 -1.06 -20.34
N GLU A 2 16.82 -1.80 -20.02
CA GLU A 2 17.05 -2.38 -18.69
C GLU A 2 17.80 -1.35 -17.84
N TYR A 3 17.23 -0.97 -16.71
CA TYR A 3 17.92 -0.14 -15.72
C TYR A 3 18.57 -1.08 -14.70
N LEU A 4 19.89 -1.29 -14.81
CA LEU A 4 20.69 -1.93 -13.77
C LEU A 4 20.95 -0.90 -12.67
N VAL A 5 20.57 -1.21 -11.44
CA VAL A 5 20.93 -0.40 -10.26
C VAL A 5 21.62 -1.30 -9.24
N PHE A 6 22.84 -0.93 -8.86
CA PHE A 6 23.76 -1.68 -7.98
C PHE A 6 23.47 -1.42 -6.51
N PHE A 7 23.42 -2.46 -5.65
CA PHE A 7 23.27 -2.26 -4.21
C PHE A 7 23.97 -3.30 -3.34
N LEU A 8 24.64 -2.79 -2.30
CA LEU A 8 25.61 -3.46 -1.45
C LEU A 8 24.98 -4.16 -0.25
N SER A 9 25.34 -5.43 -0.04
CA SER A 9 25.40 -6.05 1.28
C SER A 9 26.86 -6.33 1.60
N ALA A 10 27.32 -6.03 2.82
CA ALA A 10 28.71 -6.21 3.24
C ALA A 10 29.21 -7.66 3.17
N CYS A 11 28.29 -8.63 3.08
CA CYS A 11 28.58 -10.05 3.07
C CYS A 11 28.24 -10.72 1.72
N ALA A 12 27.75 -9.96 0.73
CA ALA A 12 27.47 -10.52 -0.58
C ALA A 12 28.79 -10.70 -1.36
N PRO A 13 29.02 -11.85 -2.01
CA PRO A 13 30.22 -12.06 -2.81
C PRO A 13 30.29 -11.10 -4.00
N ASP A 14 29.15 -10.53 -4.42
CA ASP A 14 29.08 -9.49 -5.42
C ASP A 14 27.81 -8.62 -5.23
N ALA A 15 27.88 -7.34 -5.61
CA ALA A 15 26.80 -6.33 -5.43
C ALA A 15 25.59 -6.51 -6.37
N THR A 16 25.64 -7.50 -7.27
CA THR A 16 24.59 -7.90 -8.22
C THR A 16 23.85 -9.15 -7.76
N TYR A 17 24.38 -9.91 -6.80
CA TYR A 17 23.78 -11.15 -6.33
C TYR A 17 23.68 -11.22 -4.80
N ASN A 18 22.46 -10.98 -4.30
CA ASN A 18 22.11 -11.24 -2.91
C ASN A 18 20.91 -12.21 -2.84
N ARG A 19 21.11 -13.36 -2.20
CA ARG A 19 20.03 -14.33 -1.91
C ARG A 19 19.13 -13.90 -0.76
N ARG A 20 19.61 -12.97 0.07
CA ARG A 20 18.83 -12.30 1.13
C ARG A 20 18.07 -11.14 0.54
N VAL A 21 16.83 -11.41 0.23
CA VAL A 21 15.86 -10.47 -0.36
C VAL A 21 15.40 -9.39 0.62
N ASP A 22 15.56 -9.62 1.91
CA ASP A 22 15.38 -8.64 2.99
C ASP A 22 16.54 -7.62 3.05
N HIS A 23 17.71 -7.97 2.50
CA HIS A 23 18.93 -7.15 2.45
C HIS A 23 19.25 -6.63 1.02
N CYS A 24 18.29 -6.68 0.10
CA CYS A 24 18.40 -5.99 -1.18
C CYS A 24 17.61 -4.67 -1.12
N CYS A 25 18.11 -3.64 -1.79
CA CYS A 25 17.42 -2.35 -1.93
C CYS A 25 16.00 -2.48 -2.50
N TRP A 26 15.73 -3.50 -3.33
CA TRP A 26 14.41 -3.77 -3.89
C TRP A 26 13.43 -4.21 -2.80
N GLY A 27 13.94 -4.89 -1.75
CA GLY A 27 13.20 -5.20 -0.54
C GLY A 27 13.11 -4.01 0.42
N ALA A 28 14.21 -3.32 0.72
CA ALA A 28 14.28 -2.27 1.74
C ALA A 28 13.36 -1.06 1.50
N TYR A 29 12.74 -0.98 0.33
CA TYR A 29 11.93 0.15 -0.12
C TYR A 29 10.53 -0.24 -0.59
N ALA A 30 9.93 -1.30 -0.07
CA ALA A 30 8.54 -1.66 -0.38
C ALA A 30 7.50 -0.56 -0.03
N ALA A 31 7.88 0.42 0.79
CA ALA A 31 7.10 1.64 1.05
C ALA A 31 7.28 2.73 -0.03
N ARG A 32 8.37 2.71 -0.83
CA ARG A 32 8.65 3.73 -1.85
C ARG A 32 7.51 3.87 -2.85
N PRO A 33 6.91 2.79 -3.40
CA PRO A 33 5.82 2.97 -4.33
C PRO A 33 4.66 3.78 -3.74
N SER A 34 4.25 3.47 -2.50
CA SER A 34 3.24 4.26 -1.79
C SER A 34 3.66 5.70 -1.55
N LEU A 35 4.89 5.94 -1.09
CA LEU A 35 5.41 7.28 -0.82
C LEU A 35 5.57 8.11 -2.12
N THR A 36 6.00 7.48 -3.20
CA THR A 36 6.15 8.09 -4.53
C THR A 36 4.79 8.44 -5.14
N ALA A 37 3.75 7.63 -4.92
CA ALA A 37 2.39 7.98 -5.34
C ALA A 37 1.75 9.07 -4.49
N GLN A 38 2.01 9.12 -3.18
CA GLN A 38 1.39 10.12 -2.30
C GLN A 38 1.77 11.56 -2.63
N GLN A 39 3.04 11.81 -2.97
CA GLN A 39 3.56 13.17 -3.21
C GLN A 39 2.93 13.93 -4.40
N PRO A 40 2.67 13.29 -5.57
CA PRO A 40 2.04 13.95 -6.71
C PRO A 40 0.51 14.02 -6.64
N LEU A 41 -0.17 13.27 -5.76
CA LEU A 41 -1.62 13.37 -5.58
C LEU A 41 -1.99 14.78 -5.08
N GLY A 42 -2.93 15.42 -5.76
CA GLY A 42 -3.35 16.80 -5.51
C GLY A 42 -2.63 17.83 -6.38
N ARG A 43 -1.96 17.39 -7.45
CA ARG A 43 -1.25 18.24 -8.43
C ARG A 43 -1.80 17.94 -9.84
N SER A 44 -1.25 18.61 -10.86
CA SER A 44 -1.73 18.53 -12.25
C SER A 44 -1.72 17.13 -12.89
N ASP A 45 -1.03 16.15 -12.29
CA ASP A 45 -0.80 14.81 -12.87
C ASP A 45 -1.60 13.67 -12.19
N ASP A 46 -2.66 13.99 -11.45
CA ASP A 46 -3.47 13.01 -10.69
C ASP A 46 -3.89 11.77 -11.49
N LYS A 47 -4.24 11.95 -12.78
CA LYS A 47 -4.63 10.85 -13.66
C LYS A 47 -3.46 9.88 -13.90
N ALA A 48 -2.27 10.40 -14.17
CA ALA A 48 -1.09 9.59 -14.42
C ALA A 48 -0.70 8.78 -13.17
N VAL A 49 -0.83 9.39 -11.99
CA VAL A 49 -0.62 8.72 -10.71
C VAL A 49 -1.66 7.62 -10.49
N CYS A 50 -2.95 7.88 -10.75
CA CYS A 50 -3.99 6.85 -10.63
C CYS A 50 -3.74 5.66 -11.58
N ASP A 51 -3.36 5.92 -12.83
CA ASP A 51 -3.05 4.87 -13.81
C ASP A 51 -1.81 4.06 -13.39
N TRP A 52 -0.80 4.73 -12.82
CA TRP A 52 0.36 4.06 -12.25
C TRP A 52 -0.01 3.18 -11.04
N ILE A 53 -0.83 3.67 -10.10
CA ILE A 53 -1.33 2.89 -8.96
C ILE A 53 -2.12 1.66 -9.45
N ARG A 54 -2.95 1.79 -10.48
CA ARG A 54 -3.68 0.65 -11.07
C ARG A 54 -2.72 -0.40 -11.61
N GLY A 55 -1.69 0.01 -12.35
CA GLY A 55 -0.65 -0.89 -12.84
C GLY A 55 0.08 -1.61 -11.69
N PHE A 56 0.38 -0.86 -10.64
CA PHE A 56 1.08 -1.34 -9.45
C PHE A 56 0.23 -2.30 -8.60
N SER A 57 -1.10 -2.15 -8.59
CA SER A 57 -2.01 -2.99 -7.79
C SER A 57 -1.89 -4.49 -8.09
N ARG A 58 -1.48 -4.86 -9.31
CA ARG A 58 -1.20 -6.27 -9.67
C ARG A 58 -0.12 -6.90 -8.78
N ALA A 59 0.93 -6.15 -8.43
CA ALA A 59 1.99 -6.63 -7.55
C ALA A 59 1.55 -6.80 -6.08
N ALA A 60 0.37 -6.28 -5.71
CA ALA A 60 -0.22 -6.39 -4.39
C ALA A 60 -1.28 -7.51 -4.27
N ARG A 61 -1.52 -8.31 -5.33
CA ARG A 61 -2.55 -9.37 -5.33
C ARG A 61 -2.32 -10.51 -4.34
N GLN A 62 -1.06 -10.76 -3.95
CA GLN A 62 -0.72 -11.70 -2.87
C GLN A 62 -0.69 -11.01 -1.48
N GLY A 63 -1.34 -9.84 -1.34
CA GLY A 63 -1.30 -9.01 -0.15
C GLY A 63 -0.26 -7.88 -0.22
N PRO A 64 -0.10 -7.13 0.88
CA PRO A 64 0.74 -5.94 0.89
C PRO A 64 2.15 -6.22 0.36
N ILE A 65 2.71 -5.24 -0.34
CA ILE A 65 4.08 -5.30 -0.84
C ILE A 65 4.98 -5.20 0.38
N GLY A 66 5.60 -6.33 0.72
CA GLY A 66 6.60 -6.43 1.78
C GLY A 66 8.01 -6.26 1.23
N GLN A 67 8.97 -6.18 2.15
CA GLN A 67 10.40 -6.06 1.86
C GLN A 67 10.97 -7.38 1.34
N ALA A 68 10.57 -7.76 0.12
CA ALA A 68 11.20 -8.80 -0.72
C ALA A 68 10.18 -9.35 -1.72
N HIS A 69 10.36 -9.01 -3.00
CA HIS A 69 9.68 -9.66 -4.11
C HIS A 69 10.68 -10.51 -4.87
N VAL A 70 10.21 -11.67 -5.29
CA VAL A 70 10.94 -12.52 -6.21
C VAL A 70 10.65 -12.03 -7.63
N VAL A 71 11.70 -11.82 -8.43
CA VAL A 71 11.55 -11.56 -9.88
C VAL A 71 11.01 -12.80 -10.57
N GLU A 72 10.20 -12.63 -11.62
CA GLU A 72 9.49 -13.72 -12.32
C GLU A 72 10.43 -14.85 -12.79
N ASN A 73 11.71 -14.54 -13.05
CA ASN A 73 12.72 -15.51 -13.47
C ASN A 73 13.20 -16.45 -12.35
N TYR A 74 12.96 -16.13 -11.08
CA TYR A 74 13.36 -16.96 -9.94
C TYR A 74 12.19 -17.81 -9.39
N ALA A 75 10.96 -17.30 -9.44
CA ALA A 75 9.77 -18.08 -9.15
C ALA A 75 8.56 -17.54 -9.93
N PRO A 76 7.61 -18.42 -10.31
CA PRO A 76 6.40 -17.99 -10.97
C PRO A 76 5.60 -17.00 -10.11
N PRO A 77 4.87 -16.06 -10.73
CA PRO A 77 3.97 -15.16 -10.02
C PRO A 77 2.84 -15.91 -9.32
N VAL A 78 2.25 -15.27 -8.31
CA VAL A 78 1.06 -15.77 -7.61
C VAL A 78 -0.08 -14.78 -7.87
N ALA A 79 -1.21 -15.26 -8.42
CA ALA A 79 -2.34 -14.42 -8.84
C ALA A 79 -1.93 -13.28 -9.82
N ASP A 80 -1.04 -13.56 -10.75
CA ASP A 80 -0.37 -12.59 -11.65
C ASP A 80 0.36 -11.43 -10.94
N GLY A 81 0.65 -11.59 -9.65
CA GLY A 81 1.47 -10.67 -8.86
C GLY A 81 2.85 -11.25 -8.57
N ALA A 82 3.83 -10.38 -8.36
CA ALA A 82 5.17 -10.79 -7.95
C ALA A 82 5.11 -11.59 -6.63
N ARG A 83 5.73 -12.78 -6.63
CA ARG A 83 5.71 -13.68 -5.47
C ARG A 83 6.44 -13.02 -4.30
N LYS A 84 5.77 -12.92 -3.16
CA LYS A 84 6.39 -12.47 -1.90
C LYS A 84 7.41 -13.50 -1.45
N SER A 85 8.52 -13.03 -0.89
CA SER A 85 9.50 -13.93 -0.31
C SER A 85 8.94 -14.67 0.91
N PRO A 86 9.18 -15.99 1.04
CA PRO A 86 8.91 -16.73 2.25
C PRO A 86 9.81 -16.29 3.42
N PHE A 87 9.38 -16.62 4.63
CA PHE A 87 10.17 -16.46 5.85
C PHE A 87 11.24 -17.56 5.97
N GLU A 88 10.99 -18.72 5.35
CA GLU A 88 11.89 -19.85 5.39
C GLU A 88 13.18 -19.60 4.58
N PRO A 89 14.30 -20.25 4.96
CA PRO A 89 15.49 -20.29 4.11
C PRO A 89 15.21 -20.89 2.73
N PRO A 90 15.99 -20.53 1.69
CA PRO A 90 17.08 -19.56 1.70
C PRO A 90 16.72 -18.05 1.73
N PRO A 91 15.50 -17.58 1.33
CA PRO A 91 15.23 -16.14 1.27
C PRO A 91 15.16 -15.41 2.62
N MET A 92 14.71 -16.09 3.69
CA MET A 92 14.71 -15.56 5.08
C MET A 92 14.17 -14.13 5.23
N ASN A 93 12.94 -13.85 4.79
CA ASN A 93 12.35 -12.51 4.91
C ASN A 93 11.59 -12.32 6.22
N ASP A 94 12.13 -11.52 7.14
CA ASP A 94 11.56 -11.17 8.44
C ASP A 94 10.87 -9.77 8.47
N TRP A 95 10.88 -9.00 7.36
CA TRP A 95 10.51 -7.56 7.36
C TRP A 95 9.26 -7.23 6.51
N ALA A 96 8.41 -8.22 6.24
CA ALA A 96 7.21 -8.03 5.40
C ALA A 96 6.21 -6.97 5.92
N ASN A 97 6.26 -6.63 7.21
CA ASN A 97 5.25 -5.81 7.90
C ASN A 97 5.39 -4.29 7.68
N ARG A 98 6.60 -3.73 7.53
CA ARG A 98 6.78 -2.26 7.57
C ARG A 98 6.16 -1.52 6.38
N ALA A 99 6.14 -2.14 5.21
CA ALA A 99 5.62 -1.50 4.00
C ALA A 99 4.09 -1.56 3.86
N ALA A 100 3.43 -2.45 4.61
CA ALA A 100 1.97 -2.56 4.59
C ALA A 100 1.29 -1.29 5.10
N ALA A 101 1.84 -0.66 6.15
CA ALA A 101 1.30 0.57 6.72
C ALA A 101 1.26 1.72 5.70
N HIS A 102 2.32 1.86 4.88
CA HIS A 102 2.37 2.90 3.85
C HIS A 102 1.39 2.67 2.69
N GLN A 103 1.07 1.41 2.37
CA GLN A 103 0.06 1.10 1.37
C GLN A 103 -1.35 1.40 1.87
N VAL A 104 -1.63 1.06 3.13
CA VAL A 104 -2.89 1.45 3.79
C VAL A 104 -3.00 2.98 3.81
N ASP A 105 -1.91 3.68 4.13
CA ASP A 105 -1.88 5.14 4.15
C ASP A 105 -2.10 5.76 2.76
N LEU A 106 -1.51 5.19 1.69
CA LEU A 106 -1.81 5.58 0.31
C LEU A 106 -3.29 5.43 -0.02
N VAL A 107 -3.94 4.34 0.40
CA VAL A 107 -5.38 4.15 0.14
C VAL A 107 -6.20 5.16 0.93
N LEU A 108 -5.99 5.25 2.25
CA LEU A 108 -6.79 6.09 3.12
C LEU A 108 -6.58 7.58 2.85
N ARG A 109 -5.33 8.05 2.92
CA ARG A 109 -5.00 9.48 2.77
C ARG A 109 -4.80 9.89 1.32
N GLY A 110 -4.17 9.03 0.52
CA GLY A 110 -3.89 9.34 -0.88
C GLY A 110 -5.14 9.24 -1.76
N LEU A 111 -5.75 8.05 -1.88
CA LEU A 111 -6.88 7.86 -2.80
C LEU A 111 -8.19 8.44 -2.27
N PHE A 112 -8.51 8.16 -1.01
CA PHE A 112 -9.75 8.61 -0.38
C PHE A 112 -9.66 10.01 0.24
N GLY A 113 -8.45 10.57 0.40
CA GLY A 113 -8.28 11.89 0.99
C GLY A 113 -8.67 11.95 2.47
N LEU A 114 -8.67 10.84 3.21
CA LEU A 114 -9.09 10.83 4.61
C LEU A 114 -7.98 11.43 5.50
N HIS A 115 -8.31 12.52 6.20
CA HIS A 115 -7.42 13.15 7.18
C HIS A 115 -8.09 13.16 8.56
N PRO A 116 -7.85 12.13 9.38
CA PRO A 116 -8.33 12.12 10.76
C PRO A 116 -7.72 13.28 11.54
N LYS A 117 -8.54 13.98 12.32
CA LYS A 117 -8.12 15.04 13.25
C LYS A 117 -8.23 14.53 14.68
N LEU A 118 -7.41 15.07 15.58
CA LEU A 118 -7.43 14.69 16.99
C LEU A 118 -8.69 15.21 17.70
N ASP A 119 -9.09 16.46 17.42
CA ASP A 119 -10.08 17.18 18.24
C ASP A 119 -11.29 17.66 17.42
N ALA A 120 -11.41 17.21 16.17
CA ALA A 120 -12.41 17.70 15.23
C ALA A 120 -12.96 16.59 14.35
N CYS A 121 -14.05 16.91 13.65
CA CYS A 121 -14.59 16.04 12.61
C CYS A 121 -13.48 15.70 11.61
N PRO A 122 -13.35 14.42 11.18
CA PRO A 122 -12.40 14.04 10.16
C PRO A 122 -12.61 14.85 8.89
N GLU A 123 -11.53 15.31 8.29
CA GLU A 123 -11.60 16.04 7.02
C GLU A 123 -11.39 15.09 5.85
N THR A 124 -12.04 15.42 4.74
CA THR A 124 -11.80 14.78 3.45
C THR A 124 -11.13 15.80 2.53
N GLY A 125 -9.94 15.47 2.03
CA GLY A 125 -9.21 16.25 1.02
C GLY A 125 -9.66 15.94 -0.41
N LEU A 126 -8.78 16.22 -1.38
CA LEU A 126 -9.01 15.89 -2.80
C LEU A 126 -9.18 14.37 -2.97
N GLN A 127 -10.35 13.96 -3.44
CA GLN A 127 -10.69 12.55 -3.58
C GLN A 127 -10.31 12.05 -4.98
N HIS A 128 -9.09 11.54 -5.11
CA HIS A 128 -8.62 10.92 -6.36
C HIS A 128 -9.35 9.61 -6.66
N ILE A 129 -10.13 9.09 -5.71
CA ILE A 129 -10.97 7.92 -5.88
C ILE A 129 -11.93 8.04 -7.06
N ALA A 130 -12.46 9.23 -7.38
CA ALA A 130 -13.34 9.41 -8.53
C ALA A 130 -12.65 9.06 -9.87
N HIS A 131 -11.34 9.32 -9.96
CA HIS A 131 -10.53 8.99 -11.13
C HIS A 131 -10.03 7.55 -11.10
N PHE A 132 -9.85 6.97 -9.90
CA PHE A 132 -9.34 5.61 -9.71
C PHE A 132 -10.42 4.52 -9.76
N ASP A 133 -11.52 4.71 -9.04
CA ASP A 133 -12.72 3.87 -9.05
C ASP A 133 -13.90 4.69 -8.49
N PRO A 134 -14.80 5.21 -9.35
CA PRO A 134 -15.91 6.05 -8.91
C PRO A 134 -16.95 5.30 -8.05
N GLY A 135 -16.92 3.97 -8.01
CA GLY A 135 -17.79 3.13 -7.20
C GLY A 135 -17.23 2.79 -5.82
N ALA A 136 -15.95 3.06 -5.57
CA ALA A 136 -15.26 2.64 -4.36
C ALA A 136 -15.76 3.39 -3.11
N ARG A 137 -15.78 2.65 -1.99
CA ARG A 137 -16.27 3.13 -0.68
C ARG A 137 -15.39 2.57 0.42
N LEU A 138 -15.02 3.40 1.39
CA LEU A 138 -14.57 2.95 2.70
C LEU A 138 -15.79 2.87 3.62
N ILE A 139 -16.01 1.73 4.25
CA ILE A 139 -17.12 1.48 5.17
C ILE A 139 -16.57 1.02 6.52
N GLY A 140 -17.30 1.28 7.59
CA GLY A 140 -16.87 0.89 8.94
C GLY A 140 -15.71 1.73 9.48
N LEU A 141 -15.54 2.97 8.98
CA LEU A 141 -14.53 3.89 9.50
C LEU A 141 -14.95 4.34 10.90
N ARG A 142 -14.29 3.84 11.94
CA ARG A 142 -14.55 4.23 13.33
C ARG A 142 -13.63 5.37 13.73
N LEU A 143 -14.20 6.55 13.93
CA LEU A 143 -13.47 7.78 14.29
C LEU A 143 -14.23 8.49 15.41
N HIS A 144 -13.57 8.75 16.53
CA HIS A 144 -14.16 9.46 17.69
C HIS A 144 -15.46 8.84 18.21
N GLY A 145 -15.56 7.51 18.23
CA GLY A 145 -16.76 6.79 18.68
C GLY A 145 -17.91 6.74 17.67
N CYS A 146 -17.78 7.40 16.51
CA CYS A 146 -18.76 7.35 15.44
C CYS A 146 -18.32 6.41 14.31
N CYS A 147 -19.29 5.81 13.62
CA CYS A 147 -19.06 4.99 12.43
C CYS A 147 -19.34 5.83 11.17
N TYR A 148 -18.47 5.72 10.17
CA TYR A 148 -18.58 6.48 8.92
C TYR A 148 -18.40 5.60 7.68
N ARG A 149 -18.96 6.10 6.59
CA ARG A 149 -18.67 5.70 5.21
C ARG A 149 -18.06 6.87 4.46
N LEU A 150 -17.00 6.62 3.70
CA LEU A 150 -16.40 7.60 2.81
C LEU A 150 -16.51 7.12 1.37
N ASP A 151 -17.07 7.96 0.51
CA ASP A 151 -17.17 7.75 -0.94
C ASP A 151 -16.87 9.06 -1.67
N ARG A 152 -17.00 9.04 -3.02
CA ARG A 152 -16.77 10.21 -3.89
C ARG A 152 -17.58 11.47 -3.52
N ALA A 153 -18.67 11.32 -2.76
CA ALA A 153 -19.54 12.42 -2.35
C ALA A 153 -19.16 12.99 -0.98
N GLY A 154 -18.24 12.35 -0.25
CA GLY A 154 -17.76 12.82 1.05
C GLY A 154 -17.89 11.77 2.15
N LEU A 155 -17.70 12.23 3.38
CA LEU A 155 -17.84 11.44 4.59
C LEU A 155 -19.29 11.47 5.07
N HIS A 156 -19.86 10.31 5.34
CA HIS A 156 -21.25 10.12 5.76
C HIS A 156 -21.25 9.36 7.09
N ALA A 157 -21.96 9.88 8.08
CA ALA A 157 -22.22 9.12 9.31
C ALA A 157 -23.06 7.87 8.97
N MET A 158 -22.78 6.78 9.68
CA MET A 158 -23.55 5.55 9.64
C MET A 158 -24.11 5.27 11.03
N ASP A 159 -25.30 4.66 11.07
CA ASP A 159 -25.78 4.02 12.29
C ASP A 159 -24.78 2.94 12.70
N ASP A 160 -24.36 2.92 13.96
CA ASP A 160 -23.38 1.94 14.43
C ASP A 160 -24.02 0.55 14.45
N PRO A 161 -23.60 -0.40 13.58
CA PRO A 161 -24.18 -1.73 13.57
C PRO A 161 -23.86 -2.51 14.85
N GLN A 162 -22.90 -2.05 15.67
CA GLN A 162 -22.49 -2.68 16.92
C GLN A 162 -23.07 -2.01 18.18
N SER A 163 -23.95 -1.00 18.06
CA SER A 163 -24.65 -0.46 19.23
C SER A 163 -25.75 -1.40 19.76
N ASN A 164 -25.90 -2.58 19.16
CA ASN A 164 -26.96 -3.53 19.47
C ASN A 164 -26.41 -4.95 19.60
N ASP A 165 -25.43 -5.16 20.48
CA ASP A 165 -25.22 -6.47 21.10
C ASP A 165 -24.50 -6.34 22.46
N GLY A 166 -25.20 -6.80 23.50
CA GLY A 166 -24.75 -6.82 24.87
C GLY A 166 -23.62 -7.81 25.10
N LEU A 167 -22.38 -7.35 24.96
CA LEU A 167 -21.23 -7.97 25.59
C LEU A 167 -20.85 -7.16 26.83
N ARG A 168 -21.54 -7.48 27.93
CA ARG A 168 -20.99 -7.44 29.28
C ARG A 168 -20.24 -8.74 29.54
#